data_AF-A0A1Q7MFU2-F1
#
_entry.id   AF-A0A1Q7MFU2-F1
#
_cell.length_a   1.000
_cell.length_b   1.000
_cell.length_c   1.000
_cell.angle_alpha   90.00
_cell.angle_beta   90.00
_cell.angle_gamma   90.00
#
_symmetry.space_group_name_H-M   'P 1'
#
loop_
_entity.id
_entity.type
_entity.pdbx_description
1 polymer ?
#
loop_
_entity_poly.entity_id
_entity_poly.type
_entity_poly.pdbx_seq_one_letter_code
_entity_poly.pdbx_strand_id
1 'polypeptide(L)'
;MLPLTFGAIYRGAEGVRTLLRSRAEDLERRLGALEGRAEWIVAVERDQDSAETRPSSEGGALQALDADIASAAPGRAFLLAKKRSEVAHQERRSRAAAIAQETAAAIDAAAERVYREPLIDDAETPAVARFSVLAPRAGDTDLAAAVAALNEASAARGYRVRLSGPWPAYRFGGLPGETVASS
;
A
#
# COMPACT_ATOMS: atom_id res chain seq x y z
N MET A 1 2.25 18.43 13.96
CA MET A 1 3.13 17.66 14.88
C MET A 1 4.17 16.94 14.03
N LEU A 2 5.46 17.06 14.36
CA LEU A 2 6.54 16.31 13.70
C LEU A 2 6.86 15.05 14.51
N PRO A 3 6.74 13.85 13.94
CA PRO A 3 7.21 12.65 14.62
C PRO A 3 8.74 12.61 14.67
N LEU A 4 9.28 12.39 15.86
CA LEU A 4 10.70 12.12 16.06
C LEU A 4 10.95 10.61 15.91
N THR A 5 11.95 10.24 15.12
CA THR A 5 12.37 8.84 15.00
C THR A 5 12.86 8.33 16.35
N PHE A 6 12.45 7.12 16.73
CA PHE A 6 12.89 6.48 17.96
C PHE A 6 14.41 6.25 17.92
N GLY A 7 15.14 6.68 18.95
CA GLY A 7 16.61 6.51 19.04
C GLY A 7 17.43 7.80 19.15
N ALA A 8 16.81 8.98 19.17
CA ALA A 8 17.53 10.23 19.39
C ALA A 8 17.93 10.39 20.88
N ILE A 9 19.08 9.85 21.25
CA ILE A 9 19.65 10.01 22.61
C ILE A 9 20.40 11.35 22.66
N TYR A 10 19.85 12.32 23.37
CA TYR A 10 20.51 13.59 23.62
C TYR A 10 21.10 13.61 25.03
N ARG A 11 22.37 14.03 25.15
CA ARG A 11 23.04 14.23 26.45
C ARG A 11 22.52 15.50 27.12
N GLY A 12 21.35 15.40 27.74
CA GLY A 12 20.75 16.46 28.55
C GLY A 12 20.00 17.57 27.78
N ALA A 13 19.30 18.43 28.53
CA ALA A 13 18.39 19.44 28.00
C ALA A 13 19.07 20.53 27.13
N GLU A 14 20.34 20.87 27.41
CA GLU A 14 21.08 21.87 26.64
C GLU A 14 21.48 21.36 25.24
N GLY A 15 21.76 20.06 25.10
CA GLY A 15 21.99 19.44 23.79
C GLY A 15 20.74 19.51 22.91
N VAL A 16 19.56 19.27 23.49
CA VAL A 16 18.27 19.42 22.80
C VAL A 16 18.03 20.86 22.38
N ARG A 17 18.22 21.83 23.28
CA ARG A 17 18.03 23.26 22.98
C ARG A 17 18.97 23.78 21.89
N THR A 18 20.20 23.26 21.84
CA THR A 18 21.19 23.64 20.82
C THR A 18 20.79 23.09 19.46
N LEU A 19 20.34 21.83 19.39
CA LEU A 19 19.85 21.21 18.16
C LEU A 19 18.56 21.87 17.66
N LEU A 20 17.62 22.18 18.56
CA LEU A 20 16.40 22.89 18.19
C LEU A 20 16.70 24.28 17.62
N ARG A 21 17.65 25.02 18.21
CA ARG A 21 18.07 26.33 17.69
C ARG A 21 18.79 26.24 16.35
N SER A 22 19.73 25.30 16.20
CA SER A 22 20.51 25.16 14.96
C SER A 22 19.66 24.68 13.78
N ARG A 23 18.50 24.08 14.02
CA ARG A 23 17.57 23.60 13.00
C ARG A 23 16.20 24.30 13.03
N ALA A 24 16.06 25.42 13.73
CA ALA A 24 14.78 26.09 13.94
C ALA A 24 14.06 26.41 12.62
N GLU A 25 14.77 27.02 11.67
CA GLU A 25 14.20 27.38 10.36
C GLU A 25 13.75 26.15 9.55
N ASP A 26 14.47 25.02 9.64
CA ASP A 26 14.06 23.78 8.96
C ASP A 26 12.86 23.13 9.63
N LEU A 27 12.81 23.16 10.96
CA LEU A 27 11.68 22.66 11.75
C LEU A 27 10.42 23.48 11.49
N GLU A 28 10.52 24.81 11.48
CA GLU A 28 9.40 25.72 11.20
C GLU A 28 8.84 25.53 9.79
N ARG A 29 9.71 25.48 8.77
CA ARG A 29 9.30 25.17 7.39
C ARG A 29 8.54 23.84 7.29
N ARG A 30 9.03 22.79 7.97
CA ARG A 30 8.40 21.46 7.97
C ARG A 30 7.09 21.45 8.73
N LEU A 31 7.01 22.14 9.87
CA LEU A 31 5.77 22.27 10.64
C LEU A 31 4.70 23.00 9.82
N GLY A 32 5.05 24.09 9.15
CA GLY A 32 4.14 24.80 8.25
C GLY A 32 3.68 23.92 7.08
N ALA A 33 4.56 23.10 6.51
CA ALA A 33 4.19 22.16 5.45
C ALA A 33 3.23 21.05 5.91
N LEU A 34 3.09 20.81 7.21
CA LEU A 34 2.18 19.82 7.79
C LEU A 34 0.99 20.44 8.53
N GLU A 35 0.94 21.77 8.60
CA GLU A 35 -0.16 22.47 9.26
C GLU A 35 -1.48 22.19 8.53
N GLY A 36 -2.51 21.80 9.29
CA GLY A 36 -3.80 21.39 8.75
C GLY A 36 -3.82 20.04 8.02
N ARG A 37 -2.67 19.33 7.91
CA ARG A 37 -2.53 18.08 7.17
C ARG A 37 -2.27 16.89 8.09
N ALA A 38 -2.60 15.70 7.62
CA ALA A 38 -2.32 14.45 8.29
C ALA A 38 -1.89 13.38 7.29
N GLU A 39 -1.17 12.38 7.79
CA GLU A 39 -0.87 11.19 7.01
C GLU A 39 -2.01 10.18 7.13
N TRP A 40 -2.37 9.62 5.99
CA TRP A 40 -3.37 8.58 5.85
C TRP A 40 -2.74 7.39 5.16
N ILE A 41 -3.19 6.20 5.49
CA ILE A 41 -2.74 4.97 4.85
C ILE A 41 -3.91 4.40 4.06
N VAL A 42 -3.73 4.27 2.75
CA VAL A 42 -4.63 3.55 1.86
C VAL A 42 -4.04 2.17 1.60
N ALA A 43 -4.78 1.12 1.95
CA ALA A 43 -4.36 -0.27 1.74
C ALA A 43 -5.36 -0.98 0.83
N VAL A 44 -4.83 -1.69 -0.16
CA VAL A 44 -5.58 -2.59 -1.04
C VAL A 44 -5.29 -4.01 -0.59
N GLU A 45 -6.34 -4.75 -0.27
CA GLU A 45 -6.28 -6.12 0.22
C GLU A 45 -7.15 -7.03 -0.65
N ARG A 46 -6.67 -8.24 -0.95
CA ARG A 46 -7.50 -9.31 -1.50
C ARG A 46 -8.51 -9.74 -0.46
N ASP A 47 -9.78 -9.79 -0.84
CA ASP A 47 -10.83 -10.34 -0.01
C ASP A 47 -10.80 -11.87 -0.12
N GLN A 48 -10.11 -12.54 0.81
CA GLN A 48 -9.90 -13.99 0.72
C GLN A 48 -11.21 -14.79 0.83
N ASP A 49 -12.27 -14.19 1.35
CA ASP A 49 -13.60 -14.81 1.47
C ASP A 49 -14.45 -14.62 0.22
N SER A 50 -14.03 -13.77 -0.73
CA SER A 50 -14.75 -13.58 -2.00
C SER A 50 -14.51 -14.75 -2.96
N ALA A 51 -15.60 -15.29 -3.52
CA ALA A 51 -15.56 -16.34 -4.53
C ALA A 51 -14.74 -15.93 -5.78
N GLU A 52 -14.61 -14.62 -6.03
CA GLU A 52 -13.91 -14.04 -7.18
C GLU A 52 -12.39 -13.90 -6.98
N THR A 53 -11.92 -14.01 -5.73
CA THR A 53 -10.49 -14.04 -5.42
C THR A 53 -9.85 -15.37 -5.80
N ARG A 54 -10.67 -16.41 -5.99
CA ARG A 54 -10.22 -17.63 -6.65
C ARG A 54 -9.98 -17.31 -8.13
N PRO A 55 -8.87 -17.76 -8.74
CA PRO A 55 -8.68 -17.62 -10.18
C PRO A 55 -9.93 -18.19 -10.85
N SER A 56 -10.67 -17.30 -11.51
CA SER A 56 -12.00 -17.60 -12.01
C SER A 56 -11.88 -18.85 -12.89
N SER A 57 -12.58 -19.92 -12.52
CA SER A 57 -12.88 -21.03 -13.42
C SER A 57 -13.62 -20.58 -14.69
N GLU A 58 -14.00 -19.31 -14.77
CA GLU A 58 -14.61 -18.62 -15.91
C GLU A 58 -13.60 -18.27 -17.02
N GLY A 59 -12.30 -18.28 -16.75
CA GLY A 59 -11.29 -18.20 -17.80
C GLY A 59 -11.30 -19.50 -18.60
N GLY A 60 -11.84 -19.50 -19.82
CA GLY A 60 -11.92 -20.69 -20.68
C GLY A 60 -10.57 -21.43 -20.85
N ALA A 61 -9.45 -20.73 -20.69
CA ALA A 61 -8.11 -21.32 -20.70
C ALA A 61 -7.79 -22.17 -19.45
N LEU A 62 -8.18 -21.76 -18.24
CA LEU A 62 -7.98 -22.54 -17.02
C LEU A 62 -8.90 -23.76 -16.99
N GLN A 63 -10.15 -23.60 -17.46
CA GLN A 63 -11.12 -24.68 -17.52
C GLN A 63 -10.75 -25.75 -18.57
N ALA A 64 -10.20 -25.32 -19.71
CA ALA A 64 -9.62 -26.25 -20.70
C ALA A 64 -8.42 -27.01 -20.14
N LEU A 65 -7.53 -26.33 -19.39
CA LEU A 65 -6.41 -26.99 -18.72
C LEU A 65 -6.89 -28.00 -17.66
N ASP A 66 -7.95 -27.70 -16.92
CA ASP A 66 -8.55 -28.63 -15.96
C ASP A 66 -9.10 -29.90 -16.64
N ALA A 67 -9.79 -29.75 -17.77
CA ALA A 67 -10.28 -30.87 -18.56
C ALA A 67 -9.13 -31.71 -19.17
N ASP A 68 -8.08 -31.05 -19.65
CA ASP A 68 -6.88 -31.72 -20.19
C ASP A 68 -6.12 -32.47 -19.08
N ILE A 69 -6.05 -31.93 -17.86
CA ILE A 69 -5.43 -32.61 -16.71
C ILE A 69 -6.20 -33.87 -16.35
N ALA A 70 -7.54 -33.78 -16.29
CA ALA A 70 -8.40 -34.90 -15.91
C ALA A 70 -8.33 -36.09 -16.88
N SER A 71 -7.98 -35.83 -18.15
CA SER A 71 -7.87 -36.86 -19.20
C SER A 71 -6.43 -37.30 -19.51
N ALA A 72 -5.42 -36.68 -18.89
CA ALA A 72 -4.02 -36.95 -19.18
C ALA A 72 -3.40 -38.08 -18.35
N ALA A 73 -2.44 -38.80 -18.93
CA ALA A 73 -1.59 -39.73 -18.20
C ALA A 73 -0.76 -39.01 -17.11
N PRO A 74 -0.37 -39.68 -16.00
CA PRO A 74 0.20 -39.03 -14.81
C PRO A 74 1.35 -38.05 -15.06
N GLY A 75 2.28 -38.39 -15.97
CA GLY A 75 3.40 -37.50 -16.32
C GLY A 75 3.00 -36.23 -17.08
N ARG A 76 2.01 -36.33 -17.97
CA ARG A 76 1.46 -35.17 -18.70
C ARG A 76 0.56 -34.33 -17.81
N ALA A 77 -0.21 -34.96 -16.93
CA ALA A 77 -1.05 -34.29 -15.94
C ALA A 77 -0.22 -33.37 -15.02
N PHE A 78 0.97 -33.80 -14.58
CA PHE A 78 1.87 -32.97 -13.78
C PHE A 78 2.32 -31.68 -14.50
N LEU A 79 2.74 -31.79 -15.77
CA LEU A 79 3.17 -30.63 -16.56
C LEU A 79 2.01 -29.65 -16.81
N LEU A 80 0.81 -30.18 -17.08
CA LEU A 80 -0.39 -29.37 -17.27
C LEU A 80 -0.81 -28.68 -15.97
N ALA A 81 -0.72 -29.35 -14.82
CA ALA A 81 -0.99 -28.76 -13.50
C ALA A 81 -0.01 -27.62 -13.19
N LYS A 82 1.28 -27.78 -13.52
CA LYS A 82 2.28 -26.70 -13.40
C LYS A 82 1.91 -25.51 -14.27
N LYS A 83 1.61 -25.74 -15.56
CA LYS A 83 1.18 -24.68 -16.50
C LYS A 83 -0.07 -23.95 -16.00
N ARG A 84 -1.06 -24.69 -15.48
CA ARG A 84 -2.26 -24.11 -14.88
C ARG A 84 -1.94 -23.20 -13.71
N SER A 85 -1.05 -23.62 -12.81
CA SER A 85 -0.60 -22.82 -11.68
C SER A 85 0.07 -21.51 -12.13
N GLU A 86 0.94 -21.58 -13.13
CA GLU A 86 1.62 -20.42 -13.71
C GLU A 86 0.62 -19.43 -14.33
N VAL A 87 -0.33 -19.91 -15.13
CA VAL A 87 -1.39 -19.09 -15.73
C VAL A 87 -2.23 -18.42 -14.64
N ALA A 88 -2.70 -19.18 -13.65
CA ALA A 88 -3.48 -18.65 -12.54
C ALA A 88 -2.70 -17.63 -11.70
N HIS A 89 -1.39 -17.80 -11.55
CA HIS A 89 -0.53 -16.82 -10.87
C HIS A 89 -0.38 -15.54 -11.71
N GLN A 90 -0.19 -15.66 -13.01
CA GLN A 90 -0.04 -14.51 -13.90
C GLN A 90 -1.32 -13.67 -13.95
N GLU A 91 -2.49 -14.32 -14.06
CA GLU A 91 -3.78 -13.64 -14.03
C GLU A 91 -4.00 -12.89 -12.70
N ARG A 92 -3.74 -13.54 -11.56
CA ARG A 92 -3.83 -12.90 -10.24
C ARG A 92 -2.92 -11.68 -10.14
N ARG A 93 -1.68 -11.79 -10.60
CA ARG A 93 -0.71 -10.69 -10.57
C ARG A 93 -1.17 -9.52 -11.45
N SER A 94 -1.74 -9.82 -12.62
CA SER A 94 -2.26 -8.81 -13.54
C SER A 94 -3.47 -8.07 -12.95
N ARG A 95 -4.42 -8.80 -12.35
CA ARG A 95 -5.59 -8.20 -11.68
C ARG A 95 -5.18 -7.32 -10.50
N ALA A 96 -4.24 -7.81 -9.69
CA ALA A 96 -3.68 -7.06 -8.57
C ALA A 96 -2.97 -5.78 -9.02
N ALA A 97 -2.18 -5.85 -10.11
CA ALA A 97 -1.52 -4.69 -10.68
C ALA A 97 -2.50 -3.64 -11.21
N ALA A 98 -3.58 -4.07 -11.88
CA ALA A 98 -4.62 -3.17 -12.38
C ALA A 98 -5.31 -2.40 -11.23
N ILE A 99 -5.77 -3.10 -10.19
CA ILE A 99 -6.37 -2.46 -9.01
C ILE A 99 -5.39 -1.49 -8.34
N ALA A 100 -4.12 -1.89 -8.19
CA ALA A 100 -3.10 -1.03 -7.61
C ALA A 100 -2.88 0.26 -8.42
N GLN A 101 -2.91 0.17 -9.76
CA GLN A 101 -2.80 1.34 -10.65
C GLN A 101 -4.04 2.23 -10.59
N GLU A 102 -5.24 1.65 -10.61
CA GLU A 102 -6.50 2.38 -10.48
C GLU A 102 -6.57 3.12 -9.13
N THR A 103 -6.16 2.45 -8.05
CA THR A 103 -6.07 3.05 -6.71
C THR A 103 -5.08 4.21 -6.70
N ALA A 104 -3.88 4.01 -7.27
CA ALA A 104 -2.84 5.05 -7.34
C ALA A 104 -3.33 6.31 -8.07
N ALA A 105 -3.98 6.14 -9.22
CA ALA A 105 -4.50 7.27 -9.99
C ALA A 105 -5.58 8.06 -9.22
N ALA A 106 -6.49 7.36 -8.54
CA ALA A 106 -7.55 7.99 -7.76
C ALA A 106 -7.02 8.73 -6.52
N ILE A 107 -6.04 8.17 -5.80
CA ILE A 107 -5.43 8.85 -4.65
C ILE A 107 -4.54 10.02 -5.07
N ASP A 108 -3.83 9.93 -6.22
CA ASP A 108 -3.01 11.03 -6.75
C ASP A 108 -3.87 12.26 -7.08
N ALA A 109 -5.12 12.05 -7.51
CA ALA A 109 -6.06 13.15 -7.77
C ALA A 109 -6.65 13.77 -6.49
N ALA A 110 -6.73 13.00 -5.41
CA ALA A 110 -7.43 13.37 -4.18
C ALA A 110 -6.50 13.76 -3.01
N ALA A 111 -5.18 13.69 -3.22
CA ALA A 111 -4.18 13.93 -2.19
C ALA A 111 -3.10 14.91 -2.65
N GLU A 112 -2.45 15.55 -1.69
CA GLU A 112 -1.37 16.49 -1.99
C GLU A 112 -0.06 15.77 -2.28
N ARG A 113 0.19 14.66 -1.59
CA ARG A 113 1.39 13.83 -1.76
C ARG A 113 1.06 12.37 -1.54
N VAL A 114 1.60 11.51 -2.40
CA VAL A 114 1.42 10.06 -2.34
C VAL A 114 2.78 9.39 -2.34
N TYR A 115 2.91 8.36 -1.51
CA TYR A 115 4.08 7.49 -1.48
C TYR A 115 3.61 6.03 -1.51
N ARG A 116 4.04 5.28 -2.53
CA ARG A 116 3.76 3.84 -2.63
C ARG A 116 4.74 3.07 -1.74
N GLU A 117 4.20 2.35 -0.77
CA GLU A 117 4.98 1.50 0.12
C GLU A 117 5.46 0.24 -0.62
N PRO A 118 6.72 -0.18 -0.42
CA PRO A 118 7.15 -1.49 -0.88
C PRO A 118 6.39 -2.56 -0.11
N LEU A 119 5.82 -3.53 -0.82
CA LEU A 119 5.27 -4.75 -0.25
C LEU A 119 6.15 -5.92 -0.66
N ILE A 120 6.26 -6.88 0.25
CA ILE A 120 6.81 -8.19 -0.08
C ILE A 120 5.69 -8.95 -0.80
N ASP A 121 5.97 -9.39 -2.02
CA ASP A 121 5.05 -10.23 -2.79
C ASP A 121 5.03 -11.61 -2.13
N ASP A 122 4.03 -11.83 -1.27
CA ASP A 122 3.80 -13.07 -0.57
C ASP A 122 2.41 -13.60 -0.92
N ALA A 123 2.36 -14.87 -1.31
CA ALA A 123 1.14 -15.55 -1.71
C ALA A 123 0.10 -15.60 -0.58
N GLU A 124 0.57 -15.70 0.66
CA GLU A 124 -0.25 -15.77 1.89
C GLU A 124 -0.72 -14.39 2.35
N THR A 125 0.00 -13.34 1.96
CA THR A 125 -0.31 -11.97 2.40
C THR A 125 -1.44 -11.39 1.54
N PRO A 126 -2.58 -10.98 2.13
CA PRO A 126 -3.70 -10.41 1.37
C PRO A 126 -3.38 -9.05 0.76
N ALA A 127 -2.39 -8.32 1.29
CA ALA A 127 -2.05 -6.98 0.83
C ALA A 127 -1.49 -6.97 -0.61
N VAL A 128 -2.03 -6.08 -1.43
CA VAL A 128 -1.70 -5.90 -2.84
C VAL A 128 -0.96 -4.60 -3.08
N ALA A 129 -1.41 -3.54 -2.42
CA ALA A 129 -0.82 -2.22 -2.49
C ALA A 129 -1.05 -1.49 -1.18
N ARG A 130 -0.13 -0.60 -0.84
CA ARG A 130 -0.23 0.26 0.34
C ARG A 130 0.39 1.59 -0.02
N PHE A 131 -0.29 2.65 0.37
CA PHE A 131 0.11 4.03 0.09
C PHE A 131 0.06 4.82 1.37
N SER A 132 1.14 5.55 1.66
CA SER A 132 1.12 6.66 2.60
C SER A 132 0.72 7.91 1.83
N VAL A 133 -0.22 8.67 2.36
CA VAL A 133 -0.87 9.79 1.67
C VAL A 133 -0.91 10.98 2.60
N LEU A 134 -0.50 12.16 2.13
CA LEU A 134 -0.66 13.42 2.86
C LEU A 134 -1.90 14.14 2.35
N ALA A 135 -2.87 14.38 3.23
CA ALA A 135 -4.11 15.07 2.89
C ALA A 135 -4.59 15.93 4.07
N PRO A 136 -5.53 16.88 3.86
CA PRO A 136 -6.11 17.67 4.93
C PRO A 136 -6.65 16.82 6.09
N ARG A 137 -6.53 17.32 7.32
CA ARG A 137 -7.00 16.61 8.53
C ARG A 137 -8.50 16.76 8.77
N ALA A 138 -9.07 17.89 8.38
CA ALA A 138 -10.46 18.24 8.65
C ALA A 138 -11.41 17.50 7.70
N GLY A 139 -11.86 16.31 8.13
CA GLY A 139 -13.26 15.86 8.11
C GLY A 139 -14.06 15.72 6.82
N ASP A 140 -13.56 16.14 5.65
CA ASP A 140 -14.26 15.99 4.37
C ASP A 140 -13.22 15.99 3.24
N THR A 141 -12.37 14.96 3.24
CA THR A 141 -11.33 14.85 2.21
C THR A 141 -11.87 14.12 1.00
N ASP A 142 -11.63 14.69 -0.18
CA ASP A 142 -11.78 14.00 -1.48
C ASP A 142 -11.17 12.59 -1.44
N LEU A 143 -10.12 12.39 -0.62
CA LEU A 143 -9.50 11.10 -0.35
C LEU A 143 -10.47 10.05 0.23
N ALA A 144 -11.28 10.41 1.23
CA ALA A 144 -12.23 9.46 1.83
C ALA A 144 -13.32 9.06 0.84
N ALA A 145 -13.83 10.02 0.05
CA ALA A 145 -14.80 9.78 -1.01
C ALA A 145 -14.20 8.91 -2.13
N ALA A 146 -12.96 9.21 -2.57
CA ALA A 146 -12.25 8.42 -3.57
C ALA A 146 -12.02 6.98 -3.09
N VAL A 147 -11.63 6.77 -1.82
CA VAL A 147 -11.45 5.42 -1.27
C VAL A 147 -12.78 4.67 -1.16
N ALA A 148 -13.88 5.33 -0.79
CA ALA A 148 -15.19 4.70 -0.75
C ALA A 148 -15.63 4.22 -2.14
N ALA A 149 -15.51 5.08 -3.17
CA ALA A 149 -15.84 4.73 -4.55
C ALA A 149 -14.95 3.60 -5.09
N LEU A 150 -13.64 3.64 -4.80
CA LEU A 150 -12.71 2.56 -5.15
C LEU A 150 -13.10 1.25 -4.48
N ASN A 151 -13.47 1.28 -3.21
CA ASN A 151 -13.85 0.08 -2.47
C ASN A 151 -15.12 -0.55 -3.06
N GLU A 152 -16.12 0.24 -3.42
CA GLU A 152 -17.33 -0.25 -4.10
C GLU A 152 -17.02 -0.87 -5.47
N ALA A 153 -16.22 -0.19 -6.29
CA ALA A 153 -15.82 -0.68 -7.62
C ALA A 153 -14.94 -1.94 -7.56
N SER A 154 -14.21 -2.13 -6.45
CA SER A 154 -13.27 -3.23 -6.26
C SER A 154 -13.89 -4.46 -5.57
N ALA A 155 -15.00 -4.28 -4.83
CA ALA A 155 -15.65 -5.34 -4.08
C ALA A 155 -16.11 -6.49 -5.00
N ALA A 156 -16.73 -6.15 -6.14
CA ALA A 156 -17.13 -7.09 -7.20
C ALA A 156 -15.95 -7.58 -8.07
N ARG A 157 -14.71 -7.42 -7.58
CA ARG A 157 -13.49 -8.03 -8.15
C ARG A 157 -12.72 -8.83 -7.09
N GLY A 158 -13.28 -8.99 -5.89
CA GLY A 158 -12.63 -9.64 -4.75
C GLY A 158 -11.54 -8.81 -4.07
N TYR A 159 -11.61 -7.48 -4.12
CA TYR A 159 -10.66 -6.59 -3.46
C TYR A 159 -11.35 -5.61 -2.52
N ARG A 160 -10.67 -5.26 -1.44
CA ARG A 160 -11.10 -4.27 -0.46
C ARG A 160 -10.08 -3.15 -0.39
N VAL A 161 -10.55 -1.91 -0.41
CA VAL A 161 -9.70 -0.72 -0.25
C VAL A 161 -10.04 -0.07 1.10
N ARG A 162 -9.02 0.08 1.94
CA ARG A 162 -9.16 0.59 3.32
C ARG A 162 -8.41 1.89 3.48
N LEU A 163 -9.05 2.85 4.15
CA LEU A 163 -8.41 4.07 4.63
C LEU A 163 -8.19 3.95 6.14
N SER A 164 -7.00 4.34 6.62
CA SER A 164 -6.72 4.44 8.06
C SER A 164 -5.95 5.72 8.37
N GLY A 165 -6.22 6.29 9.54
CA GLY A 165 -5.66 7.57 9.99
C GLY A 165 -6.73 8.40 10.72
N PRO A 166 -6.46 9.69 10.98
CA PRO A 166 -5.23 10.41 10.64
C PRO A 166 -4.06 10.00 11.56
N TRP A 167 -2.92 9.67 10.96
CA TRP A 167 -1.67 9.34 11.66
C TRP A 167 -0.74 10.56 11.76
N PRO A 168 0.19 10.57 12.73
CA PRO A 168 1.36 11.45 12.63
C PRO A 168 2.06 11.25 11.29
N ALA A 169 2.54 12.33 10.67
CA ALA A 169 3.18 12.29 9.36
C ALA A 169 4.59 11.66 9.43
N TYR A 170 4.69 10.36 9.69
CA TYR A 170 5.95 9.63 9.79
C TYR A 170 6.69 9.62 8.45
N ARG A 171 5.96 9.37 7.36
CA ARG A 171 6.52 9.32 6.01
C ARG A 171 6.87 10.72 5.48
N PHE A 172 6.01 11.70 5.78
CA PHE A 172 6.12 13.05 5.19
C PHE A 172 6.78 14.08 6.11
N GLY A 173 6.83 13.81 7.41
CA GLY A 173 7.40 14.66 8.45
C GLY A 173 8.71 14.15 9.04
N GLY A 174 9.21 13.00 8.57
CA GLY A 174 10.49 12.46 9.04
C GLY A 174 11.62 13.49 8.89
N LEU A 175 12.25 13.83 10.02
CA LEU A 175 13.57 14.44 10.00
C LEU A 175 14.53 13.43 9.34
N PRO A 176 15.42 13.84 8.42
CA PRO A 176 16.44 12.93 7.93
C PRO A 176 17.18 12.35 9.14
N GLY A 177 17.07 11.02 9.31
CA GLY A 177 17.85 10.30 10.29
C GLY A 177 19.31 10.51 9.92
N GLU A 178 20.06 11.13 10.82
CA GLU A 178 21.49 11.29 10.66
C GLU A 178 22.08 9.89 10.54
N THR A 179 22.69 9.58 9.39
CA THR A 179 23.62 8.45 9.32
C THR A 179 24.72 8.79 10.31
N VAL A 180 24.65 8.22 11.51
CA VAL A 180 25.75 8.27 12.46
C VAL A 180 26.88 7.53 11.77
N ALA A 181 27.79 8.29 11.16
CA ALA A 181 29.08 7.76 10.76
C ALA A 181 29.72 7.22 12.04
N SER A 182 29.82 5.90 12.14
CA SER A 182 30.72 5.27 13.09
C SER A 182 32.13 5.71 12.75
N SER A 183 32.68 6.58 13.59
CA SER A 183 34.12 6.78 13.75
C SER A 183 34.56 6.12 15.04
#